data_AF-K9QV10-F1
#
_entry.id   AF-K9QV10-F1
#
_cell.length_a   1.000
_cell.length_b   1.000
_cell.length_c   1.000
_cell.angle_alpha   90.00
_cell.angle_beta   90.00
_cell.angle_gamma   90.00
#
_symmetry.space_group_name_H-M   'P 1'
#
loop_
_entity.id
_entity.type
_entity.pdbx_description
1 polymer ?
#
loop_
_entity_poly.entity_id
_entity_poly.type
_entity_poly.pdbx_seq_one_letter_code
_entity_poly.pdbx_strand_id
1 'polypeptide(L)' 'MFASIILLMRNHLGNTKFNQLRGKLIAMHAQTITYFCDRFHIDNATRQHLIRLARDNGKRLGLLA' A
#
# COMPACT_ATOMS: atom_id res chain seq x y z
N MET A 1 -9.12 -3.22 2.74
CA MET A 1 -8.72 -4.35 3.63
C MET A 1 -7.23 -4.38 3.97
N PHE A 2 -6.32 -3.92 3.09
CA PHE A 2 -4.87 -3.92 3.35
C PHE A 2 -4.45 -3.00 4.53
N ALA A 3 -5.06 -1.82 4.65
CA ALA A 3 -4.70 -0.86 5.69
C ALA A 3 -5.00 -1.33 7.12
N SER A 4 -6.06 -2.12 7.31
CA SER A 4 -6.46 -2.66 8.62
C SER A 4 -5.44 -3.66 9.15
N ILE A 5 -4.88 -4.49 8.27
CA ILE A 5 -3.84 -5.48 8.61
C ILE A 5 -2.56 -4.75 9.04
N ILE A 6 -2.15 -3.70 8.32
CA ILE A 6 -0.94 -2.95 8.68
C ILE A 6 -1.13 -2.16 9.98
N LEU A 7 -2.33 -1.62 10.23
CA LEU A 7 -2.64 -0.95 11.50
C LEU A 7 -2.55 -1.92 12.70
N LEU A 8 -3.09 -3.13 12.56
CA LEU A 8 -2.99 -4.18 13.57
C LEU A 8 -1.52 -4.61 13.78
N MET A 9 -0.76 -4.74 12.70
CA MET A 9 0.65 -5.12 12.75
C MET A 9 1.53 -4.04 13.41
N ARG A 10 1.17 -2.76 13.28
CA ARG A 10 1.83 -1.63 13.96
C ARG A 10 1.72 -1.69 15.48
N ASN A 11 0.57 -2.15 15.99
CA ASN A 11 0.36 -2.26 17.43
C ASN A 11 1.15 -3.43 18.05
N HIS A 12 1.60 -4.39 17.22
CA HIS A 12 2.22 -5.63 17.68
C HIS A 12 3.73 -5.74 17.35
N LEU A 13 4.23 -5.00 16.36
CA LEU A 13 5.65 -4.97 15.96
C LEU A 13 6.24 -3.57 16.21
N GLY A 14 7.28 -3.48 17.05
CA GLY A 14 7.97 -2.22 17.35
C GLY A 14 8.46 -1.43 16.13
N ASN A 15 8.68 -0.12 16.32
CA ASN A 15 8.91 0.90 15.28
C ASN A 15 9.92 0.52 14.18
N THR A 16 11.04 -0.12 14.53
CA THR A 16 12.12 -0.43 13.56
C THR A 16 11.73 -1.53 12.57
N LYS A 17 11.08 -2.60 13.06
CA LYS A 17 10.61 -3.68 12.19
C LYS A 17 9.43 -3.23 11.35
N PHE A 18 8.58 -2.37 11.92
CA PHE A 18 7.46 -1.76 11.20
C PHE A 18 7.94 -0.94 10.00
N ASN A 19 9.01 -0.16 10.12
CA ASN A 19 9.49 0.69 9.01
C ASN A 19 10.09 -0.12 7.85
N GLN A 20 10.79 -1.23 8.13
CA GLN A 20 11.26 -2.15 7.09
C GLN A 20 10.10 -2.93 6.44
N LEU A 21 9.16 -3.40 7.25
CA LEU A 21 7.98 -4.12 6.76
C LEU A 21 7.10 -3.20 5.90
N ARG A 22 6.99 -1.92 6.28
CA ARG A 22 6.28 -0.87 5.55
C ARG A 22 6.80 -0.71 4.12
N GLY A 23 8.12 -0.62 3.94
CA GLY A 23 8.72 -0.51 2.60
C GLY A 23 8.39 -1.71 1.70
N LYS A 24 8.52 -2.93 2.24
CA LYS A 24 8.18 -4.17 1.52
C LYS A 24 6.69 -4.29 1.20
N LEU A 25 5.81 -3.97 2.15
CA LEU A 25 4.36 -4.03 1.97
C LEU A 25 3.87 -3.01 0.94
N ILE A 26 4.38 -1.78 0.97
CA ILE A 26 4.03 -0.75 -0.03
C ILE A 26 4.46 -1.21 -1.44
N ALA A 27 5.67 -1.76 -1.57
CA ALA A 27 6.16 -2.29 -2.84
C ALA A 27 5.28 -3.43 -3.36
N MET A 28 4.94 -4.41 -2.51
CA MET A 28 4.04 -5.51 -2.87
C MET A 28 2.64 -5.02 -3.24
N HIS A 29 2.13 -3.99 -2.58
CA HIS A 29 0.81 -3.46 -2.88
C HIS A 29 0.78 -2.77 -4.24
N ALA A 30 1.81 -1.98 -4.57
CA ALA A 30 1.96 -1.36 -5.88
C ALA A 30 2.12 -2.40 -7.01
N GLN A 31 2.81 -3.51 -6.74
CA GLN A 31 2.90 -4.64 -7.67
C GLN A 31 1.54 -5.32 -7.87
N THR A 32 0.77 -5.55 -6.81
CA THR A 32 -0.57 -6.15 -6.91
C THR A 32 -1.51 -5.26 -7.73
N ILE A 33 -1.49 -3.94 -7.51
CA ILE A 33 -2.28 -2.98 -8.29
C ILE A 33 -1.84 -3.01 -9.77
N THR A 34 -0.53 -3.07 -10.01
CA THR A 34 0.02 -3.17 -11.38
C THR A 34 -0.45 -4.45 -12.07
N TYR A 35 -0.34 -5.59 -11.40
CA TYR A 35 -0.73 -6.88 -11.94
C TYR A 35 -2.24 -6.96 -12.20
N PHE A 36 -3.04 -6.35 -11.31
CA PHE A 36 -4.48 -6.22 -11.52
C PHE A 36 -4.79 -5.35 -12.74
N CYS A 37 -4.20 -4.17 -12.84
CA CYS A 37 -4.42 -3.29 -14.00
C CYS A 37 -3.97 -3.94 -15.32
N ASP A 38 -2.86 -4.67 -15.32
CA ASP A 38 -2.35 -5.41 -16.49
C ASP A 38 -3.32 -6.52 -16.92
N ARG A 39 -3.80 -7.32 -15.97
CA ARG A 39 -4.75 -8.41 -16.23
C ARG A 39 -6.08 -7.93 -16.83
N PHE A 40 -6.54 -6.75 -16.40
CA PHE A 40 -7.80 -6.16 -16.85
C PHE A 40 -7.64 -5.14 -18.00
N HIS A 41 -6.45 -5.01 -18.59
CA HIS A 41 -6.14 -4.01 -19.64
C HIS A 41 -6.57 -2.58 -19.26
N ILE A 42 -6.37 -2.22 -18.00
CA ILE A 42 -6.72 -0.88 -17.49
C ILE A 42 -5.65 0.12 -17.91
N ASP A 43 -6.12 1.29 -18.36
CA ASP A 43 -5.27 2.40 -18.79
C ASP A 43 -4.23 2.82 -17.72
N ASN A 44 -3.05 3.22 -18.20
CA ASN A 44 -1.93 3.59 -17.33
C ASN A 44 -2.23 4.83 -16.46
N ALA A 45 -3.08 5.76 -16.91
CA ALA A 45 -3.50 6.90 -16.11
C ALA A 45 -4.38 6.48 -14.93
N THR A 46 -5.32 5.55 -15.15
CA THR A 46 -6.15 4.98 -14.09
C THR A 46 -5.32 4.17 -13.10
N ARG A 47 -4.35 3.38 -13.58
CA ARG A 47 -3.40 2.67 -12.71
C ARG A 47 -2.61 3.62 -11.81
N GLN A 48 -2.06 4.70 -12.37
CA GLN A 48 -1.37 5.73 -11.58
C GLN A 48 -2.31 6.44 -10.59
N HIS A 49 -3.55 6.70 -10.98
CA HIS A 49 -4.56 7.27 -10.08
C HIS A 49 -4.87 6.35 -8.89
N LEU A 50 -5.03 5.04 -9.13
CA LEU A 50 -5.25 4.04 -8.08
C LEU A 50 -4.06 3.93 -7.12
N ILE A 51 -2.82 3.98 -7.64
CA ILE A 51 -1.61 3.99 -6.81
C ILE A 51 -1.55 5.25 -5.94
N ARG A 52 -1.89 6.43 -6.49
CA ARG A 52 -1.96 7.68 -5.73
C ARG A 52 -3.04 7.63 -4.65
N LEU A 53 -4.25 7.15 -4.97
CA LEU A 53 -5.32 6.92 -4.00
C LEU A 53 -4.89 5.97 -2.89
N ALA A 54 -4.19 4.88 -3.21
CA ALA A 54 -3.68 3.95 -2.21
C ALA A 54 -2.63 4.63 -1.30
N ARG A 55 -1.75 5.47 -1.87
CA ARG A 55 -0.75 6.25 -1.12
C ARG A 55 -1.40 7.29 -0.20
N ASP A 56 -2.38 8.03 -0.69
CA ASP A 56 -3.09 9.06 0.07
C ASP A 56 -3.92 8.46 1.20
N ASN A 57 -4.57 7.31 0.96
CA ASN A 57 -5.22 6.55 2.03
C ASN A 57 -4.21 6.05 3.07
N GLY A 58 -3.04 5.57 2.64
CA GLY A 58 -1.96 5.19 3.55
C GLY A 58 -1.46 6.35 4.42
N LYS A 59 -1.37 7.57 3.86
CA LYS A 59 -1.09 8.81 4.61
C LYS A 59 -2.20 9.14 5.61
N ARG A 60 -3.47 9.14 5.16
CA ARG A 60 -4.63 9.45 6.00
C ARG A 60 -4.78 8.49 7.18
N LEU A 61 -4.42 7.21 6.99
CA LEU A 61 -4.48 6.17 8.02
C LEU A 61 -3.23 6.16 8.92
N GLY A 62 -2.31 7.11 8.76
CA GLY A 62 -1.09 7.21 9.58
C GLY A 62 -0.09 6.07 9.34
N LEU A 63 -0.26 5.29 8.28
CA LEU A 63 0.64 4.21 7.85
C LEU A 63 1.83 4.75 7.05
N LEU A 64 1.66 5.92 6.44
CA LEU A 64 2.73 6.75 5.93
C LEU A 64 2.87 7.99 6.82
N ALA A 65 3.74 7.89 7.84
CA ALA A 65 4.42 9.07 8.39
C ALA A 65 5.50 9.51 7.41
#